data_AF-A0A7V8YQI7-F1
#
_entry.id   AF-A0A7V8YQI7-F1
#
_cell.length_a   1.000
_cell.length_b   1.000
_cell.length_c   1.000
_cell.angle_alpha   90.00
_cell.angle_beta   90.00
_cell.angle_gamma   90.00
#
_symmetry.space_group_name_H-M   'P 1'
#
loop_
_entity.id
_entity.type
_entity.pdbx_description
1 polymer ?
#
loop_
_entity_poly.entity_id
_entity_poly.type
_entity_poly.pdbx_seq_one_letter_code
_entity_poly.pdbx_strand_id
1 'polypeptide(L)'
;MSQRAQRSLETARNAVPEGTFAVGAGLLVAGITAYAFQIVSFRALSKGDYTALNGLWVLVFVVAPGMFLPLEQEVGRALADRRARGVGGGPLIKRAALLGGVLTVVLIVAALAAGGPLSDNLFHGRTALL
;
A
#
# COMPACT_ATOMS: atom_id res chain seq x y z
N MET A 1 31.45 20.04 -15.27
CA MET A 1 30.42 18.99 -15.45
C MET A 1 28.97 19.51 -15.32
N SER A 2 28.67 20.77 -15.66
CA SER A 2 27.39 21.42 -15.26
C SER A 2 26.27 21.39 -16.32
N GLN A 3 26.52 21.74 -17.59
CA GLN A 3 25.43 21.94 -18.55
C GLN A 3 24.79 20.66 -19.12
N ARG A 4 25.57 19.60 -19.36
CA ARG A 4 25.03 18.35 -19.92
C ARG A 4 24.14 17.59 -18.92
N ALA A 5 24.56 17.56 -17.66
CA ALA A 5 23.78 16.94 -16.59
C ALA A 5 22.49 17.71 -16.29
N GLN A 6 22.53 19.05 -16.35
CA GLN A 6 21.33 19.89 -16.19
C GLN A 6 20.33 19.67 -17.34
N ARG A 7 20.80 19.63 -18.60
CA ARG A 7 19.94 19.33 -19.75
C ARG A 7 19.32 17.94 -19.70
N SER A 8 20.07 16.91 -19.25
CA SER A 8 19.50 15.57 -19.07
C SER A 8 18.44 15.53 -17.97
N LEU A 9 18.62 16.29 -16.88
CA LEU A 9 17.63 16.39 -15.81
C LEU A 9 16.36 17.12 -16.27
N GLU A 10 16.48 18.22 -17.02
CA GLU A 10 15.32 18.90 -17.60
C GLU A 10 14.58 18.03 -18.62
N THR A 11 15.31 17.31 -19.47
CA THR A 11 14.70 16.39 -20.45
C THR A 11 13.96 15.26 -19.75
N ALA A 12 14.56 14.65 -18.73
CA ALA A 12 13.92 13.62 -17.91
C ALA A 12 12.70 14.16 -17.16
N ARG A 13 12.75 15.41 -16.69
CA ARG A 13 11.64 16.04 -15.98
C ARG A 13 10.43 16.29 -16.89
N ASN A 14 10.67 16.63 -18.15
CA ASN A 14 9.63 16.85 -19.15
C ASN A 14 9.14 15.54 -19.80
N ALA A 15 9.83 14.42 -19.60
CA ALA A 15 9.50 13.12 -20.20
C ALA A 15 8.43 12.33 -19.43
N VAL A 16 8.06 12.76 -18.22
CA VAL A 16 7.13 12.03 -17.34
C VAL A 16 5.98 12.91 -16.85
N PRO A 17 4.79 12.33 -16.58
CA PRO A 17 3.65 13.09 -16.04
C PRO A 17 3.99 13.82 -14.74
N GLU A 18 3.27 14.92 -14.49
CA GLU A 18 3.35 15.64 -13.21
C GLU A 18 3.10 14.68 -12.03
N GLY A 19 3.92 14.81 -10.99
CA GLY A 19 3.83 13.97 -9.80
C GLY A 19 4.66 12.68 -9.86
N THR A 20 5.21 12.28 -11.01
CA THR A 20 6.00 11.03 -11.13
C THR A 20 7.18 10.99 -10.16
N PHE A 21 7.95 12.09 -10.04
CA PHE A 21 9.06 12.15 -9.09
C PHE A 21 8.61 12.13 -7.63
N ALA A 22 7.46 12.71 -7.31
CA ALA A 22 6.91 12.67 -5.96
C ALA A 22 6.48 11.25 -5.58
N VAL A 23 5.82 10.53 -6.50
CA VAL A 23 5.48 9.11 -6.34
C VAL A 23 6.76 8.28 -6.19
N GLY A 24 7.75 8.50 -7.05
CA GLY A 24 9.04 7.79 -7.00
C GLY A 24 9.78 8.02 -5.67
N ALA A 25 9.81 9.25 -5.17
CA ALA A 25 10.39 9.57 -3.86
C ALA A 25 9.60 8.89 -2.73
N GLY A 26 8.27 8.90 -2.79
CA GLY A 26 7.43 8.21 -1.83
C GLY A 26 7.67 6.70 -1.81
N LEU A 27 7.80 6.07 -2.99
CA LEU A 27 8.13 4.65 -3.12
C LEU A 27 9.51 4.32 -2.58
N LEU A 28 10.51 5.18 -2.83
CA LEU A 28 11.86 5.00 -2.27
C LEU A 28 11.83 5.05 -0.74
N VAL A 29 11.17 6.06 -0.17
CA VAL A 29 11.01 6.18 1.29
C VAL A 29 10.29 4.96 1.85
N ALA A 30 9.17 4.55 1.24
CA ALA A 30 8.43 3.37 1.66
C ALA A 30 9.29 2.10 1.63
N GLY A 31 10.08 1.89 0.58
CA GLY A 31 10.97 0.74 0.45
C GLY A 31 12.07 0.74 1.51
N ILE A 32 12.72 1.89 1.75
CA ILE A 32 13.76 2.03 2.78
C ILE A 32 13.17 1.76 4.17
N THR A 33 12.00 2.33 4.48
CA THR A 33 11.33 2.13 5.77
C THR A 33 10.89 0.68 5.96
N ALA A 34 10.33 0.04 4.94
CA ALA A 34 9.96 -1.38 5.00
C ALA A 34 11.18 -2.27 5.25
N TYR A 35 12.30 -1.99 4.59
CA TYR A 35 13.55 -2.73 4.79
C TYR A 35 14.12 -2.52 6.19
N ALA A 36 14.12 -1.28 6.69
CA ALA A 36 14.55 -0.96 8.03
C ALA A 36 13.67 -1.64 9.09
N PHE A 37 12.35 -1.64 8.92
CA PHE A 37 11.40 -2.38 9.75
C PHE A 37 11.80 -3.84 9.81
N GLN A 38 12.11 -4.46 8.68
CA GLN A 38 12.44 -5.88 8.66
C GLN A 38 13.78 -6.22 9.32
N ILE A 39 14.78 -5.35 9.21
CA ILE A 39 16.02 -5.47 9.98
C ILE A 39 15.75 -5.39 11.48
N VAL A 40 14.95 -4.40 11.90
CA VAL A 40 14.63 -4.19 13.32
C VAL A 40 13.86 -5.40 13.85
N SER A 41 12.82 -5.85 13.14
CA SER A 41 12.04 -7.03 13.52
C SER A 41 12.88 -8.29 13.58
N PHE A 42 13.76 -8.54 12.61
CA PHE A 42 14.65 -9.71 12.63
C PHE A 42 15.58 -9.73 13.84
N ARG A 43 16.04 -8.56 14.29
CA ARG A 43 16.94 -8.43 15.45
C ARG A 43 16.20 -8.44 16.80
N ALA A 44 14.99 -7.90 16.84
CA ALA A 44 14.23 -7.71 18.07
C ALA A 44 13.36 -8.91 18.45
N LEU A 45 12.98 -9.74 17.47
CA LEU A 45 12.04 -10.84 17.66
C LEU A 45 12.74 -12.19 17.76
N SER A 46 12.11 -13.13 18.47
CA SER A 46 12.52 -14.53 18.39
C SER A 46 12.31 -15.08 16.97
N LYS A 47 13.04 -16.15 16.60
CA LYS A 47 12.88 -16.80 15.28
C LYS A 47 11.43 -17.16 14.98
N GLY A 48 10.70 -17.63 15.99
CA GLY A 48 9.29 -17.92 15.86
C GLY A 48 8.49 -16.66 15.57
N ASP A 49 8.66 -15.59 16.35
CA ASP A 49 7.82 -14.38 16.26
C ASP A 49 8.04 -13.71 14.91
N TYR A 50 9.30 -13.67 14.46
CA TYR A 50 9.67 -13.18 13.15
C TYR A 50 9.04 -14.02 12.02
N THR A 51 8.98 -15.34 12.16
CA THR A 51 8.30 -16.21 11.18
C THR A 51 6.81 -15.87 11.08
N ALA A 52 6.13 -15.72 12.23
CA ALA A 52 4.72 -15.35 12.26
C ALA A 52 4.47 -13.95 11.67
N LEU A 53 5.35 -12.98 11.97
CA LEU A 53 5.32 -11.65 11.36
C LEU A 53 5.47 -11.71 9.83
N ASN A 54 6.37 -12.54 9.30
CA ASN A 54 6.50 -12.72 7.84
C ASN A 54 5.26 -13.35 7.22
N GLY A 55 4.57 -14.25 7.94
CA GLY A 55 3.27 -14.76 7.52
C GLY A 55 2.24 -13.65 7.37
N LEU A 56 2.14 -12.75 8.36
CA LEU A 56 1.28 -11.57 8.30
C LEU A 56 1.69 -10.63 7.16
N TRP A 57 3.00 -10.43 6.96
CA TRP A 57 3.52 -9.59 5.89
C TRP A 57 3.05 -10.07 4.52
N VAL A 58 3.22 -11.35 4.21
CA VAL A 58 2.75 -11.94 2.95
C VAL A 58 1.23 -11.80 2.82
N LEU A 59 0.48 -12.09 3.89
CA LEU A 59 -0.98 -11.98 3.88
C LEU A 59 -1.43 -10.54 3.53
N VAL A 60 -0.87 -9.53 4.19
CA VAL A 60 -1.20 -8.12 3.93
C VAL A 60 -0.81 -7.70 2.52
N PHE A 61 0.36 -8.11 2.03
CA PHE A 61 0.81 -7.78 0.67
C PHE A 61 0.02 -8.47 -0.44
N VAL A 62 -0.77 -9.50 -0.12
CA VAL A 62 -1.72 -10.12 -1.07
C VAL A 62 -3.10 -9.49 -0.92
N VAL A 63 -3.63 -9.46 0.31
CA VAL A 63 -5.01 -9.06 0.58
C VAL A 63 -5.21 -7.57 0.35
N ALA A 64 -4.32 -6.71 0.84
CA ALA A 64 -4.52 -5.27 0.71
C ALA A 64 -4.47 -4.82 -0.77
N PRO A 65 -3.44 -5.16 -1.56
CA PRO A 65 -3.45 -4.83 -2.98
C PRO A 65 -4.60 -5.49 -3.73
N GLY A 66 -4.91 -6.76 -3.45
CA GLY A 66 -5.98 -7.49 -4.12
C GLY A 66 -7.36 -6.83 -3.94
N MET A 67 -7.63 -6.27 -2.77
CA MET A 67 -8.95 -5.69 -2.45
C MET A 67 -9.03 -4.19 -2.73
N PHE A 68 -7.94 -3.44 -2.54
CA PHE A 68 -7.96 -1.98 -2.61
C PHE A 68 -7.41 -1.38 -3.90
N LEU A 69 -6.51 -2.06 -4.63
CA LEU A 69 -6.02 -1.53 -5.91
C LEU A 69 -7.15 -1.34 -6.94
N PRO A 70 -8.11 -2.27 -7.11
CA PRO A 70 -9.19 -2.05 -8.08
C PRO A 70 -10.01 -0.80 -7.78
N LEU A 71 -10.30 -0.55 -6.49
CA LEU A 71 -10.99 0.65 -6.04
C LEU A 71 -10.14 1.90 -6.31
N GLU A 72 -8.85 1.86 -5.98
CA GLU A 72 -7.92 2.98 -6.22
C GLU A 72 -7.82 3.33 -7.71
N GLN A 73 -7.68 2.32 -8.57
CA GLN A 73 -7.60 2.50 -10.01
C GLN A 73 -8.90 3.10 -10.59
N GLU A 74 -10.07 2.62 -10.16
CA GLU A 74 -11.35 3.16 -10.62
C GLU A 74 -11.59 4.59 -10.13
N VAL A 75 -11.21 4.90 -8.89
CA VAL A 75 -11.28 6.26 -8.36
C VAL A 75 -10.33 7.19 -9.11
N GLY A 76 -9.10 6.75 -9.37
CA GLY A 76 -8.11 7.50 -10.15
C GLY A 76 -8.63 7.81 -11.55
N ARG A 77 -9.15 6.81 -12.25
CA ARG A 77 -9.75 6.94 -13.59
C ARG A 77 -10.93 7.91 -13.58
N ALA A 78 -11.88 7.72 -12.66
CA ALA A 78 -13.09 8.53 -12.58
C ALA A 78 -12.84 9.97 -12.09
N LEU A 79 -11.78 10.18 -11.30
CA LEU A 79 -11.35 11.51 -10.87
C LEU A 79 -10.66 12.26 -12.01
N ALA A 80 -9.81 11.59 -12.79
CA ALA A 80 -9.16 12.17 -13.95
C ALA A 80 -10.19 12.64 -15.00
N ASP A 81 -11.19 11.81 -15.29
CA ASP A 81 -12.30 12.15 -16.19
C ASP A 81 -13.15 13.32 -15.69
N ARG A 82 -13.43 13.39 -14.37
CA ARG A 82 -14.10 14.56 -13.77
C ARG A 82 -13.26 15.82 -13.87
N ARG A 83 -11.95 15.74 -13.60
CA ARG A 83 -11.02 16.86 -13.67
C ARG A 83 -10.92 17.42 -15.09
N ALA A 84 -10.88 16.56 -16.11
CA ALA A 84 -10.86 16.97 -17.51
C ALA A 84 -12.11 17.77 -17.93
N ARG A 85 -13.25 17.50 -17.27
CA ARG A 85 -14.53 18.21 -17.49
C ARG A 85 -14.76 19.40 -16.54
N GLY A 86 -13.78 19.74 -15.71
CA GLY A 86 -13.91 20.80 -14.70
C GLY A 86 -14.89 20.48 -13.56
N VAL A 87 -15.26 19.20 -13.39
CA VAL A 87 -16.18 18.75 -12.34
C VAL A 87 -15.38 18.37 -11.08
N GLY A 88 -15.81 18.85 -9.92
CA GLY A 88 -15.18 18.52 -8.64
C GLY A 88 -15.27 17.03 -8.28
N GLY A 89 -14.25 16.51 -7.58
CA GLY A 89 -14.16 15.11 -7.16
C GLY A 89 -14.86 14.76 -5.84
N GLY A 90 -15.33 15.73 -5.06
CA GLY A 90 -15.79 15.53 -3.67
C GLY A 90 -16.80 14.38 -3.48
N PRO A 91 -17.92 14.35 -4.22
CA PRO A 91 -18.90 13.26 -4.10
C PRO A 91 -18.35 11.88 -4.50
N LEU A 92 -17.43 11.81 -5.47
CA LEU A 92 -16.75 10.57 -5.86
C LEU A 92 -15.89 10.06 -4.70
N ILE A 93 -15.06 10.94 -4.12
CA ILE A 93 -14.17 10.58 -3.00
C ILE A 93 -14.97 10.10 -1.78
N LYS A 94 -16.10 10.75 -1.45
CA LYS A 94 -16.97 10.29 -0.35
C LYS A 94 -17.50 8.88 -0.58
N ARG A 95 -17.95 8.56 -1.80
CA ARG A 95 -18.44 7.22 -2.14
C ARG A 95 -17.31 6.19 -2.12
N ALA A 96 -16.15 6.55 -2.65
CA ALA A 96 -14.96 5.70 -2.60
C ALA A 96 -14.51 5.41 -1.16
N ALA A 97 -14.51 6.42 -0.29
CA ALA A 97 -14.18 6.27 1.12
C ALA A 97 -15.20 5.37 1.84
N LEU A 98 -16.49 5.49 1.53
CA LEU A 98 -17.52 4.58 2.06
C LEU A 98 -17.26 3.14 1.62
N LEU A 99 -17.02 2.90 0.32
CA LEU A 99 -16.74 1.56 -0.21
C LEU A 99 -15.45 0.98 0.39
N GLY A 100 -14.40 1.78 0.48
CA GLY A 100 -13.15 1.40 1.14
C GLY A 100 -13.37 1.06 2.61
N GLY A 101 -14.16 1.85 3.33
CA GLY A 101 -14.55 1.57 4.71
C GLY A 101 -15.33 0.26 4.87
N VAL A 102 -16.29 -0.01 3.98
CA VAL A 102 -17.03 -1.27 3.96
C VAL A 102 -16.10 -2.45 3.68
N LEU A 103 -15.20 -2.35 2.70
CA LEU A 103 -14.21 -3.38 2.41
C LEU A 103 -13.31 -3.64 3.62
N THR A 104 -12.83 -2.59 4.29
CA THR A 104 -12.05 -2.72 5.52
C THR A 104 -12.81 -3.46 6.62
N VAL A 105 -14.07 -3.09 6.87
CA VAL A 105 -14.90 -3.78 7.88
C VAL A 105 -15.09 -5.25 7.52
N VAL A 106 -15.36 -5.56 6.25
CA VAL A 106 -15.50 -6.95 5.77
C VAL A 106 -14.22 -7.73 6.00
N LEU A 107 -13.06 -7.15 5.70
CA LEU A 107 -11.75 -7.81 5.91
C LEU A 107 -11.44 -8.03 7.39
N ILE A 108 -11.77 -7.08 8.26
CA ILE A 108 -11.63 -7.25 9.72
C ILE A 108 -12.50 -8.40 10.20
N VAL A 109 -13.79 -8.43 9.81
CA VAL A 109 -14.70 -9.52 10.18
C VAL A 109 -14.20 -10.86 9.65
N ALA A 110 -13.72 -10.91 8.41
CA ALA A 110 -13.15 -12.12 7.81
C ALA A 110 -11.90 -12.59 8.55
N ALA A 111 -11.00 -11.68 8.94
CA ALA A 111 -9.79 -12.00 9.69
C ALA A 111 -10.12 -12.57 11.08
N LEU A 112 -11.07 -11.95 11.80
CA LEU A 112 -11.54 -12.43 13.10
C LEU A 112 -12.23 -13.80 12.98
N ALA A 113 -13.08 -14.00 11.97
CA ALA A 113 -13.73 -15.27 11.71
C ALA A 113 -12.72 -16.38 11.33
N ALA A 114 -11.66 -16.03 10.62
CA ALA A 114 -10.56 -16.92 10.27
C ALA A 114 -9.49 -17.03 11.36
N GLY A 115 -9.70 -16.45 12.55
CA GLY A 115 -8.68 -16.29 13.58
C GLY A 115 -8.03 -17.60 14.03
N GLY A 116 -8.82 -18.65 14.28
CA GLY A 116 -8.29 -19.98 14.62
C GLY A 116 -7.37 -20.54 13.53
N PRO A 117 -7.87 -20.76 12.30
CA PRO A 117 -7.05 -21.23 11.18
C PRO A 117 -5.81 -20.38 10.90
N LEU A 118 -5.90 -19.05 11.00
CA LEU A 118 -4.78 -18.14 10.82
C LEU A 118 -3.76 -18.31 11.94
N SER A 119 -4.20 -18.39 13.20
CA SER A 119 -3.28 -18.59 14.32
C SER A 119 -2.57 -19.93 14.22
N ASP A 120 -3.31 -21.01 13.94
CA ASP A 120 -2.78 -22.37 13.94
C ASP A 120 -1.83 -22.62 12.76
N ASN A 121 -2.18 -22.16 11.56
CA ASN A 121 -1.44 -22.49 10.33
C ASN A 121 -0.44 -21.42 9.90
N LEU A 122 -0.73 -20.14 10.17
CA LEU A 122 0.09 -19.01 9.68
C LEU A 122 0.93 -18.39 10.81
N PHE A 123 0.34 -18.20 11.99
CA PHE A 123 1.01 -17.53 13.12
C PHE A 123 1.61 -18.47 14.16
N HIS A 124 1.53 -19.78 13.95
CA HIS A 124 2.10 -20.82 14.83
C HIS A 124 1.63 -20.70 16.29
N GLY A 125 0.31 -20.53 16.49
CA GLY A 125 -0.35 -20.40 17.78
C GLY A 125 -0.27 -19.01 18.42
N ARG A 126 0.25 -18.01 17.70
CA ARG A 126 0.29 -16.63 18.19
C ARG A 126 -0.95 -15.86 17.81
N THR A 127 -1.67 -15.38 18.81
CA THR A 127 -2.91 -14.61 18.65
C THR A 127 -2.67 -13.10 18.59
N ALA A 128 -1.50 -12.61 19.02
CA ALA A 128 -1.17 -11.18 19.03
C ALA A 128 -1.11 -10.51 17.64
N LEU A 129 -1.23 -11.29 16.57
CA LEU A 129 -1.19 -10.83 15.18
C LEU A 129 -2.59 -10.81 14.50
N LEU A 130 -3.65 -11.17 15.24
CA LEU A 130 -5.05 -11.04 14.84
C LEU A 130 -5.64 -9.72 15.36
#